data_AF-A0AAN5CDJ7-F1
#
_entry.id   AF-A0AAN5CDJ7-F1
#
_cell.length_a   1.000
_cell.length_b   1.000
_cell.length_c   1.000
_cell.angle_alpha   90.00
_cell.angle_beta   90.00
_cell.angle_gamma   90.00
#
_symmetry.space_group_name_H-M   'P 1'
#
loop_
_entity.id
_entity.type
_entity.pdbx_description
1 polymer ?
#
loop_
_entity_poly.entity_id
_entity_poly.type
_entity_poly.pdbx_seq_one_letter_code
_entity_poly.pdbx_strand_id
1 'polypeptide(L)'
;LRIEIGNEFPLSRLDVLGYRTESPEYIFCMETCDVQHPFLYVRSPAKHDGYLLNESVRHVLKRYRNQVLDHGRLMVHADKTTVDAFECLIAEILGRSCRVILNVEAGMFYMTAAQREELLGTELVIPSGYTVEPVDVDRDGDTIHESWKNGISA
;
A
#
# COMPACT_ATOMS: atom_id res chain seq x y z
N LEU A 1 -16.15 0.48 -10.44
CA LEU A 1 -15.50 1.18 -11.57
C LEU A 1 -14.21 0.44 -11.87
N ARG A 2 -14.07 -0.17 -13.04
CA ARG A 2 -12.82 -0.80 -13.49
C ARG A 2 -12.14 0.21 -14.41
N ILE A 3 -11.03 0.78 -13.96
CA ILE A 3 -10.23 1.71 -14.75
C ILE A 3 -9.05 0.89 -15.28
N GLU A 4 -8.97 0.72 -16.59
CA GLU A 4 -7.87 0.05 -17.27
C GLU A 4 -7.06 1.17 -17.94
N ILE A 5 -5.89 1.49 -17.39
CA ILE A 5 -4.98 2.49 -17.98
C ILE A 5 -4.15 1.75 -19.03
N GLY A 6 -4.41 2.02 -20.30
CA GLY A 6 -3.72 1.38 -21.41
C GLY A 6 -2.31 1.92 -21.65
N ASN A 7 -1.41 0.98 -21.99
CA ASN A 7 -0.18 1.13 -22.78
C ASN A 7 1.12 1.62 -22.13
N GLU A 8 1.40 1.29 -20.87
CA GLU A 8 2.73 0.97 -20.31
C GLU A 8 2.56 0.68 -18.80
N PHE A 9 3.39 -0.19 -18.22
CA PHE A 9 3.18 -0.87 -16.93
C PHE A 9 2.59 -0.04 -15.76
N PRO A 10 1.82 -0.69 -14.83
CA PRO A 10 1.89 -2.11 -14.55
C PRO A 10 0.64 -2.94 -14.86
N LEU A 11 0.94 -4.23 -15.09
CA LEU A 11 0.14 -5.46 -15.01
C LEU A 11 -0.70 -5.64 -13.72
N SER A 12 -1.06 -4.55 -13.02
CA SER A 12 -1.77 -4.62 -11.76
C SER A 12 -3.28 -4.48 -11.93
N ARG A 13 -4.02 -5.32 -11.19
CA ARG A 13 -5.46 -5.28 -11.04
C ARG A 13 -5.77 -4.61 -9.72
N LEU A 14 -6.51 -3.50 -9.79
CA LEU A 14 -7.00 -2.77 -8.63
C LEU A 14 -8.49 -3.08 -8.42
N ASP A 15 -8.79 -3.75 -7.31
CA ASP A 15 -10.15 -3.99 -6.84
C ASP A 15 -10.45 -3.07 -5.64
N VAL A 16 -11.56 -2.33 -5.70
CA VAL A 16 -12.04 -1.48 -4.59
C VAL A 16 -13.30 -2.08 -3.99
N LEU A 17 -13.26 -2.39 -2.69
CA LEU A 17 -14.37 -2.96 -1.93
C LEU A 17 -14.78 -2.02 -0.81
N GLY A 18 -16.08 -1.90 -0.59
CA GLY A 18 -16.63 -1.15 0.55
C GLY A 18 -17.42 -2.09 1.46
N TYR A 19 -17.32 -1.87 2.78
CA TYR A 19 -18.14 -2.59 3.76
C TYR A 19 -18.76 -1.65 4.80
N ARG A 20 -20.08 -1.62 4.99
CA ARG A 20 -21.13 -2.33 4.22
C ARG A 20 -21.32 -1.72 2.83
N THR A 21 -21.76 -2.49 1.84
CA THR A 21 -21.84 -2.05 0.44
C THR A 21 -22.64 -0.75 0.22
N GLU A 22 -23.72 -0.56 0.99
CA GLU A 22 -24.63 0.58 0.83
C GLU A 22 -24.10 1.87 1.46
N SER A 23 -23.26 1.75 2.50
CA SER A 23 -22.66 2.86 3.22
C SER A 23 -21.34 2.40 3.81
N PRO A 24 -20.27 2.34 2.99
CA PRO A 24 -19.03 1.73 3.41
C PRO A 24 -18.28 2.61 4.40
N GLU A 25 -18.05 2.10 5.59
CA GLU A 25 -17.20 2.72 6.60
C GLU A 25 -15.73 2.36 6.37
N TYR A 26 -15.50 1.12 5.95
CA TYR A 26 -14.19 0.64 5.55
C TYR A 26 -14.14 0.49 4.03
N ILE A 27 -13.10 1.05 3.42
CA ILE A 27 -12.82 0.91 1.99
C ILE A 27 -11.47 0.19 1.84
N PHE A 28 -11.47 -0.90 1.08
CA PHE A 28 -10.34 -1.77 0.83
C PHE A 28 -9.95 -1.68 -0.64
N CYS A 29 -8.75 -1.21 -0.91
CA CYS A 29 -8.17 -1.14 -2.24
C CYS A 29 -7.10 -2.23 -2.35
N MET A 30 -7.43 -3.33 -3.04
CA MET A 30 -6.52 -4.44 -3.26
C MET A 30 -5.87 -4.31 -4.64
N GLU A 31 -4.56 -4.17 -4.65
CA GLU A 31 -3.74 -4.24 -5.84
C GLU A 31 -3.07 -5.62 -5.93
N THR A 32 -3.18 -6.26 -7.10
CA THR A 32 -2.58 -7.56 -7.37
C THR A 32 -1.89 -7.53 -8.73
N CYS A 33 -0.69 -8.12 -8.84
CA CYS A 33 -0.04 -8.34 -10.13
C CYS A 33 0.83 -9.59 -10.04
N ASP A 34 1.29 -10.10 -11.18
CA ASP A 34 2.04 -11.36 -11.21
C ASP A 34 3.44 -11.26 -10.59
N VAL A 35 3.98 -10.05 -10.46
CA VAL A 35 5.38 -9.81 -10.04
C VAL A 35 5.51 -9.21 -8.63
N GLN A 36 4.42 -8.76 -8.01
CA GLN A 36 4.41 -8.13 -6.67
C GLN A 36 3.48 -8.91 -5.74
N HIS A 37 3.81 -8.92 -4.44
CA HIS A 37 2.88 -9.42 -3.43
C HIS A 37 1.59 -8.58 -3.43
N PRO A 38 0.41 -9.20 -3.21
CA PRO A 38 -0.84 -8.48 -3.02
C PRO A 38 -0.68 -7.33 -2.02
N PHE A 39 -1.07 -6.13 -2.43
CA PHE A 39 -0.97 -4.91 -1.64
C PHE A 39 -2.37 -4.39 -1.34
N LEU A 40 -2.70 -4.30 -0.05
CA LEU A 40 -3.99 -3.87 0.44
C LEU A 40 -3.86 -2.53 1.14
N TYR A 41 -4.44 -1.49 0.56
CA TYR A 41 -4.65 -0.21 1.24
C TYR A 41 -6.05 -0.19 1.87
N VAL A 42 -6.14 0.23 3.13
CA VAL A 42 -7.43 0.36 3.84
C VAL A 42 -7.64 1.79 4.27
N ARG A 43 -8.74 2.38 3.83
CA ARG A 43 -9.27 3.62 4.38
C ARG A 43 -10.28 3.27 5.47
N SER A 44 -9.93 3.64 6.69
CA SER A 44 -10.72 3.41 7.89
C SER A 44 -11.51 4.66 8.31
N PRO A 45 -12.61 4.49 9.05
CA PRO A 45 -13.30 5.61 9.69
C PRO A 45 -12.45 6.17 10.85
N ALA A 46 -12.76 7.39 11.29
CA ALA A 46 -12.07 8.01 12.43
C ALA A 46 -12.32 7.30 13.77
N LYS A 47 -13.42 6.54 13.87
CA LYS A 47 -13.76 5.72 15.03
C LYS A 47 -14.10 4.31 14.56
N HIS A 48 -13.41 3.32 15.11
CA HIS A 48 -13.64 1.92 14.75
C HIS A 48 -14.84 1.35 15.49
N ASP A 49 -15.76 0.75 14.73
CA ASP A 49 -16.58 -0.35 15.22
C ASP A 49 -15.80 -1.66 15.05
N GLY A 50 -15.40 -2.28 16.16
CA GLY A 50 -14.59 -3.51 16.15
C GLY A 50 -15.32 -4.74 15.59
N TYR A 51 -16.64 -4.81 15.74
CA TYR A 51 -17.43 -5.88 15.14
C TYR A 51 -17.46 -5.73 13.61
N LEU A 52 -17.75 -4.51 13.14
CA LEU A 52 -17.77 -4.21 11.71
C LEU A 52 -16.40 -4.40 11.06
N LEU A 53 -15.33 -3.99 11.74
CA LEU A 53 -13.96 -4.20 11.29
C LEU A 53 -13.67 -5.69 11.10
N ASN A 54 -13.90 -6.51 12.13
CA ASN A 54 -13.62 -7.95 12.05
C ASN A 54 -14.41 -8.64 10.93
N GLU A 55 -15.69 -8.31 10.78
CA GLU A 55 -16.51 -8.85 9.69
C GLU A 55 -15.96 -8.42 8.31
N SER A 56 -15.62 -7.14 8.14
CA SER A 56 -15.08 -6.63 6.89
C SER A 56 -13.75 -7.28 6.50
N VAL A 57 -12.83 -7.43 7.46
CA VAL A 57 -11.54 -8.12 7.28
C VAL A 57 -11.77 -9.57 6.90
N ARG A 58 -12.73 -10.26 7.54
CA ARG A 58 -13.11 -11.63 7.19
C ARG A 58 -13.55 -11.75 5.74
N HIS A 59 -14.38 -10.84 5.26
CA HIS A 59 -14.85 -10.84 3.87
C HIS A 59 -13.72 -10.62 2.87
N VAL A 60 -12.82 -9.67 3.14
CA VAL A 60 -11.67 -9.36 2.27
C VAL A 60 -10.71 -10.53 2.19
N LEU A 61 -10.31 -11.10 3.33
CA LEU A 61 -9.39 -12.24 3.37
C LEU A 61 -9.98 -13.49 2.72
N LYS A 62 -11.29 -13.74 2.87
CA LYS A 62 -11.97 -14.85 2.15
C LYS A 62 -11.96 -14.64 0.65
N ARG A 63 -12.21 -13.40 0.19
CA ARG A 63 -12.24 -13.07 -1.24
C ARG A 63 -10.88 -13.27 -1.91
N TYR A 64 -9.81 -12.81 -1.27
CA TYR A 64 -8.44 -12.87 -1.82
C TYR A 64 -7.63 -14.07 -1.31
N ARG A 65 -8.30 -15.06 -0.71
CA ARG A 65 -7.64 -16.19 -0.05
C ARG A 65 -6.63 -16.88 -0.96
N ASN A 66 -7.05 -17.19 -2.19
CA ASN A 66 -6.19 -17.94 -3.10
C ASN A 66 -5.00 -17.09 -3.56
N GLN A 67 -5.22 -15.83 -3.92
CA GLN A 67 -4.15 -14.92 -4.32
C GLN A 67 -3.11 -14.73 -3.21
N VAL A 68 -3.56 -14.53 -1.97
CA VAL A 68 -2.64 -14.40 -0.81
C VAL A 68 -1.87 -15.70 -0.57
N LEU A 69 -2.51 -16.86 -0.73
CA LEU A 69 -1.85 -18.16 -0.58
C LEU A 69 -0.84 -18.43 -1.70
N ASP A 70 -1.16 -18.05 -2.94
CA ASP A 70 -0.31 -18.27 -4.12
C ASP A 70 0.97 -17.42 -4.05
N HIS A 71 0.87 -16.16 -3.61
CA HIS A 71 2.03 -15.29 -3.40
C HIS A 71 2.73 -15.50 -2.05
N GLY A 72 2.08 -16.21 -1.11
CA GLY A 72 2.58 -16.50 0.23
C GLY A 72 2.70 -15.30 1.17
N ARG A 73 2.30 -14.09 0.73
CA ARG A 73 2.39 -12.83 1.49
C ARG A 73 1.26 -11.89 1.12
N LEU A 74 0.93 -11.02 2.07
CA LEU A 74 0.00 -9.91 1.93
C LEU A 74 0.62 -8.69 2.60
N MET A 75 0.70 -7.58 1.88
CA MET A 75 1.08 -6.29 2.44
C MET A 75 -0.19 -5.52 2.79
N VAL A 76 -0.30 -5.03 4.02
CA VAL A 76 -1.46 -4.24 4.49
C VAL A 76 -0.97 -2.86 4.90
N HIS A 77 -1.49 -1.82 4.25
CA HIS A 77 -1.29 -0.43 4.61
C HIS A 77 -2.60 0.12 5.18
N ALA A 78 -2.64 0.26 6.51
CA ALA A 78 -3.78 0.76 7.25
C ALA A 78 -3.32 1.35 8.60
N ASP A 79 -4.26 1.93 9.35
CA ASP A 79 -4.03 2.28 10.75
C ASP A 79 -3.74 1.02 11.61
N LYS A 80 -3.17 1.24 12.80
CA LYS A 80 -2.77 0.16 13.72
C LYS A 80 -3.92 -0.76 14.11
N THR A 81 -5.11 -0.23 14.38
CA THR A 81 -6.28 -1.03 14.81
C THR A 81 -6.74 -1.97 13.69
N THR A 82 -6.71 -1.50 12.45
CA THR A 82 -7.02 -2.30 11.28
C THR A 82 -5.98 -3.38 11.03
N VAL A 83 -4.68 -3.05 11.12
CA VAL A 83 -3.59 -4.02 10.99
C VAL A 83 -3.73 -5.13 12.03
N ASP A 84 -4.01 -4.79 13.30
CA ASP A 84 -4.19 -5.77 14.37
C ASP A 84 -5.35 -6.73 14.11
N ALA A 85 -6.44 -6.25 13.50
CA ALA A 85 -7.55 -7.11 13.09
C ALA A 85 -7.13 -8.09 11.99
N PHE A 86 -6.33 -7.66 11.01
CA PHE A 86 -5.76 -8.56 10.01
C PHE A 86 -4.83 -9.61 10.63
N GLU A 87 -3.93 -9.20 11.52
CA GLU A 87 -2.99 -10.12 12.20
C GLU A 87 -3.72 -11.19 13.00
N CYS A 88 -4.78 -10.82 13.72
CA CYS A 88 -5.59 -11.76 14.50
C CYS A 88 -6.34 -12.78 13.61
N LEU A 89 -6.83 -12.35 12.45
CA LEU A 89 -7.79 -13.12 11.64
C LEU A 89 -7.14 -13.90 10.50
N ILE A 90 -5.96 -13.49 10.02
CA ILE A 90 -5.36 -14.06 8.82
C ILE A 90 -5.01 -15.54 8.98
N ALA A 91 -4.48 -15.95 10.14
CA ALA A 91 -4.13 -17.34 10.37
C ALA A 91 -5.38 -18.24 10.42
N GLU A 92 -6.45 -17.76 11.06
CA GLU A 92 -7.74 -18.45 11.15
C GLU A 92 -8.35 -18.66 9.76
N ILE A 93 -8.37 -17.61 8.93
CA ILE A 93 -9.06 -17.64 7.62
C ILE A 93 -8.26 -18.38 6.56
N LEU A 94 -6.93 -18.20 6.55
CA LEU A 94 -6.08 -18.90 5.59
C LEU A 94 -5.87 -20.37 6.00
N GLY A 95 -6.08 -20.71 7.27
CA GLY A 95 -5.85 -22.05 7.81
C GLY A 95 -4.37 -22.40 7.88
N ARG A 96 -3.51 -21.39 8.07
CA ARG A 96 -2.04 -21.53 8.12
C ARG A 96 -1.48 -20.63 9.20
N SER A 97 -0.32 -21.01 9.75
CA SER A 97 0.45 -20.09 10.59
C SER A 97 0.91 -18.89 9.77
N CYS A 98 0.63 -17.69 10.25
CA CYS A 98 1.10 -16.44 9.66
C CYS A 98 2.07 -15.77 10.64
N ARG A 99 3.06 -15.05 10.11
CA ARG A 99 3.96 -14.21 10.90
C ARG A 99 4.03 -12.82 10.25
N VAL A 100 4.10 -11.80 11.09
CA VAL A 100 4.40 -10.44 10.63
C VAL A 100 5.89 -10.40 10.31
N ILE A 101 6.23 -10.07 9.06
CA ILE A 101 7.62 -9.99 8.61
C ILE A 101 8.19 -8.59 8.82
N LEU A 102 7.34 -7.57 8.67
CA LEU A 102 7.73 -6.18 8.79
C LEU A 102 6.52 -5.35 9.21
N ASN A 103 6.73 -4.44 10.17
CA ASN A 103 5.79 -3.40 10.52
C ASN A 103 6.54 -2.06 10.39
N VAL A 104 6.10 -1.23 9.43
CA VAL A 104 6.71 0.08 9.17
C VAL A 104 5.71 1.16 9.54
N GLU A 105 6.08 1.99 10.49
CA GLU A 105 5.34 3.22 10.78
C GLU A 105 5.81 4.31 9.81
N ALA A 106 4.95 4.68 8.87
CA ALA A 106 5.18 5.83 8.01
C ALA A 106 4.58 7.07 8.69
N GLY A 107 5.44 7.98 9.13
CA GLY A 107 5.00 9.30 9.57
C GLY A 107 4.44 10.10 8.39
N MET A 108 3.29 10.74 8.56
CA MET A 108 2.80 11.69 7.57
C MET A 108 3.50 13.03 7.77
N PHE A 109 4.22 13.48 6.75
CA PHE A 109 4.76 14.82 6.72
C PHE A 109 3.72 15.76 6.11
N TYR A 110 3.14 16.63 6.92
CA TYR A 110 2.22 17.67 6.45
C TYR A 110 2.96 19.00 6.30
N MET A 111 2.71 19.67 5.18
CA MET A 111 3.21 21.01 4.91
C MET A 111 2.02 21.94 4.65
N THR A 112 1.97 23.05 5.37
CA THR A 112 0.99 24.11 5.08
C THR A 112 1.35 24.80 3.75
N ALA A 113 0.38 25.48 3.14
CA ALA A 113 0.65 26.27 1.94
C ALA A 113 1.78 27.29 2.16
N ALA A 114 1.80 27.97 3.31
CA ALA A 114 2.85 28.93 3.65
C ALA A 114 4.24 28.29 3.72
N GLN A 115 4.37 27.13 4.38
CA GLN A 115 5.63 26.39 4.45
C GLN A 115 6.07 25.89 3.06
N ARG A 116 5.12 25.54 2.19
CA ARG A 116 5.40 25.16 0.81
C ARG A 116 5.97 26.33 0.02
N GLU A 117 5.33 27.50 0.08
CA GLU A 117 5.82 28.69 -0.62
C GLU A 117 7.19 29.12 -0.10
N GLU A 118 7.43 29.06 1.22
CA GLU A 118 8.74 29.32 1.81
C GLU A 118 9.82 28.35 1.30
N LEU A 119 9.49 27.05 1.25
CA LEU A 119 10.42 26.04 0.73
C LEU A 119 10.72 26.23 -0.76
N LEU A 120 9.72 26.54 -1.57
CA LEU A 120 9.90 26.81 -3.01
C LEU A 120 10.74 28.05 -3.29
N GLY A 121 10.76 29.01 -2.36
CA GLY A 121 11.62 30.20 -2.42
C GLY A 121 13.04 29.97 -1.91
N THR A 122 13.34 28.80 -1.32
CA THR A 122 14.67 28.49 -0.79
C THR A 122 15.61 28.11 -1.94
N GLU A 123 16.76 28.78 -2.04
CA GLU A 123 17.78 28.42 -3.03
C GLU A 123 18.43 27.07 -2.65
N LEU A 124 18.35 26.11 -3.58
CA LEU A 124 19.02 24.81 -3.46
C LEU A 124 20.52 24.98 -3.76
N VAL A 125 21.35 24.96 -2.72
CA VAL A 125 22.80 24.95 -2.89
C VAL A 125 23.27 23.52 -3.19
N ILE A 126 23.60 23.27 -4.46
CA ILE A 126 24.08 21.95 -4.91
C ILE A 126 25.54 21.78 -4.48
N PRO A 127 25.91 20.68 -3.79
CA PRO A 127 27.30 20.41 -3.43
C PRO A 127 28.21 20.31 -4.67
N SER A 128 29.48 20.71 -4.52
CA SER A 128 30.46 20.60 -5.61
C SER A 128 30.61 19.16 -6.09
N GLY A 129 30.58 18.97 -7.42
CA GLY A 129 30.66 17.64 -8.05
C GLY A 129 29.32 16.95 -8.27
N TYR A 130 28.20 17.55 -7.86
CA TYR A 130 26.85 17.05 -8.10
C TYR A 130 26.10 17.94 -9.09
N THR A 131 25.16 17.33 -9.81
CA THR A 131 24.15 18.03 -10.61
C THR A 131 22.76 17.64 -10.14
N VAL A 132 21.79 18.53 -10.37
CA VAL A 132 20.37 18.24 -10.16
C VAL A 132 19.71 18.31 -11.53
N GLU A 133 19.21 17.16 -11.98
CA GLU A 133 18.54 17.00 -13.26
C GLU A 133 17.21 16.27 -13.04
N PRO A 134 16.19 16.48 -13.88
CA PRO A 134 15.02 15.61 -13.92
C PRO A 134 15.42 14.16 -14.16
N VAL A 135 14.66 13.23 -13.60
CA VAL A 135 14.86 11.79 -13.83
C VAL A 135 14.61 11.46 -15.30
N ASP A 136 15.56 10.77 -15.91
CA ASP A 136 15.44 10.17 -17.24
C ASP A 136 15.17 8.66 -17.05
N VAL A 137 13.99 8.19 -17.43
CA VAL A 137 13.57 6.81 -17.15
C VAL A 137 14.46 5.78 -17.87
N ASP A 138 14.83 6.06 -19.12
CA ASP A 138 15.63 5.12 -19.93
C ASP A 138 17.06 5.01 -19.40
N ARG A 139 17.60 6.11 -18.87
CA ARG A 139 18.96 6.15 -18.31
C ARG A 139 19.00 5.69 -16.84
N ASP A 140 18.05 6.14 -16.03
CA ASP A 140 18.13 6.09 -14.56
C ASP A 140 17.25 4.96 -13.96
N GLY A 141 16.25 4.48 -14.70
CA GLY A 141 15.19 3.59 -14.21
C GLY A 141 15.71 2.31 -13.56
N ASP A 142 16.60 1.59 -14.26
CA ASP A 142 17.18 0.34 -13.76
C ASP A 142 17.99 0.58 -12.47
N THR A 143 18.80 1.63 -12.44
CA THR A 143 19.63 1.97 -11.26
C THR A 143 18.77 2.33 -10.06
N ILE A 144 17.69 3.09 -10.26
CA ILE A 144 16.72 3.44 -9.21
C ILE A 144 16.04 2.16 -8.70
N HIS A 145 15.62 1.27 -9.61
CA HIS A 145 14.94 0.03 -9.27
C HIS A 145 15.84 -0.93 -8.48
N GLU A 146 17.08 -1.16 -8.92
CA GLU A 146 18.07 -2.00 -8.24
C GLU A 146 18.46 -1.44 -6.87
N SER A 147 18.50 -0.10 -6.75
CA SER A 147 18.78 0.57 -5.47
C SER A 147 17.63 0.42 -4.46
N TRP A 148 16.44 -0.01 -4.90
CA TRP A 148 15.28 -0.22 -4.04
C TRP A 148 15.36 -1.56 -3.29
N LYS A 149 16.26 -1.62 -2.30
CA LYS A 149 16.63 -2.85 -1.58
C LYS A 149 15.47 -3.61 -0.89
N ASN A 150 14.34 -2.95 -0.65
CA ASN A 150 13.19 -3.54 0.04
C ASN A 150 11.99 -3.80 -0.88
N GLY A 151 12.06 -3.43 -2.16
CA GLY A 151 10.93 -3.51 -3.10
C GLY A 151 10.74 -4.89 -3.74
N ILE A 152 11.80 -5.70 -3.82
CA ILE A 152 11.83 -6.89 -4.70
C ILE A 152 12.28 -8.16 -3.95
N SER A 153 13.02 -8.04 -2.84
CA SER A 153 13.56 -9.22 -2.16
C SER A 153 13.72 -9.01 -0.65
N ALA A 154 12.81 -9.60 0.10
CA ALA A 154 13.02 -10.19 1.42
C ALA A 154 12.28 -11.52 1.45
#